data_AF-A0A967LF13-F1
#
_entry.id   AF-A0A967LF13-F1
#
_cell.length_a   1.000
_cell.length_b   1.000
_cell.length_c   1.000
_cell.angle_alpha   90.00
_cell.angle_beta   90.00
_cell.angle_gamma   90.00
#
_symmetry.space_group_name_H-M   'P 1'
#
loop_
_entity.id
_entity.type
_entity.pdbx_description
1 polymer ?
#
loop_
_entity_poly.entity_id
_entity_poly.type
_entity_poly.pdbx_seq_one_letter_code
_entity_poly.pdbx_strand_id
1 'polypeptide(L)'
;EKVSEAASTKSQDHPTVSGRSTPSRDESPVRLLQRLASLPAGTQVETLSEHIYDVPDDELGLVLESIADHENPALKEALLTALYEETGIRPPITRLPLLLEIARQPETEASLKATIMAELGSELQAEHGTSWADWALAIEEHLAQTEGLIRVE
;
A
#
# COMPACT_ATOMS: atom_id res chain seq x y z
N GLU A 1 -0.30 -46.57 55.59
CA GLU A 1 0.41 -47.28 54.49
C GLU A 1 -0.64 -47.89 53.57
N LYS A 2 -0.46 -47.78 52.23
CA LYS A 2 -1.35 -48.20 51.11
C LYS A 2 -2.64 -47.37 50.92
N VAL A 3 -2.83 -46.55 49.88
CA VAL A 3 -2.72 -46.59 48.39
C VAL A 3 -4.13 -46.66 47.77
N SER A 4 -4.47 -45.56 47.07
CA SER A 4 -5.25 -45.36 45.84
C SER A 4 -6.58 -46.10 45.62
N GLU A 5 -7.64 -45.40 45.17
CA GLU A 5 -8.10 -45.42 43.77
C GLU A 5 -9.32 -44.51 43.49
N ALA A 6 -9.25 -43.83 42.33
CA ALA A 6 -10.26 -43.27 41.44
C ALA A 6 -11.38 -42.32 41.96
N ALA A 7 -11.17 -41.02 41.75
CA ALA A 7 -12.26 -40.10 41.40
C ALA A 7 -12.15 -39.77 39.91
N SER A 8 -13.12 -40.27 39.15
CA SER A 8 -13.33 -39.99 37.73
C SER A 8 -14.19 -38.74 37.60
N THR A 9 -13.60 -37.63 37.14
CA THR A 9 -14.37 -36.47 36.66
C THR A 9 -13.78 -35.99 35.35
N LYS A 10 -14.50 -36.39 34.31
CA LYS A 10 -14.52 -35.95 32.93
C LYS A 10 -14.39 -34.42 32.81
N SER A 11 -13.20 -33.92 32.50
CA SER A 11 -12.99 -32.54 32.06
C SER A 11 -13.14 -32.46 30.55
N GLN A 12 -13.94 -31.48 30.15
CA GLN A 12 -14.38 -31.18 28.80
C GLN A 12 -13.19 -30.88 27.88
N ASP A 13 -13.18 -31.53 26.72
CA ASP A 13 -12.53 -31.08 25.50
C ASP A 13 -12.98 -29.65 25.19
N HIS A 14 -12.13 -28.68 25.50
CA HIS A 14 -12.10 -27.41 24.80
C HIS A 14 -11.14 -27.56 23.63
N PRO A 15 -11.60 -27.52 22.36
CA PRO A 15 -10.67 -27.31 21.27
C PRO A 15 -10.05 -25.92 21.44
N THR A 16 -8.75 -25.93 21.70
CA THR A 16 -7.83 -24.83 21.53
C THR A 16 -8.18 -24.09 20.24
N VAL A 17 -8.68 -22.85 20.37
CA VAL A 17 -8.71 -21.87 19.28
C VAL A 17 -7.25 -21.55 18.98
N SER A 18 -6.62 -22.41 18.19
CA SER A 18 -5.33 -22.16 17.57
C SER A 18 -5.54 -21.22 16.41
N GLY A 19 -4.80 -20.10 16.43
CA GLY A 19 -4.55 -19.30 15.24
C GLY A 19 -5.46 -18.10 15.05
N ARG A 20 -5.66 -17.27 16.09
CA ARG A 20 -5.78 -15.84 15.79
C ARG A 20 -4.39 -15.38 15.40
N SER A 21 -4.06 -15.48 14.12
CA SER A 21 -2.92 -14.79 13.53
C SER A 21 -3.10 -13.33 13.87
N THR A 22 -2.35 -12.85 14.85
CA THR A 22 -2.14 -11.42 15.03
C THR A 22 -1.56 -10.93 13.70
N PRO A 23 -2.12 -9.89 13.05
CA PRO A 23 -1.47 -9.29 11.90
C PRO A 23 -0.06 -8.92 12.35
N SER A 24 0.92 -9.56 11.72
CA SER A 24 2.33 -9.32 12.00
C SER A 24 2.60 -7.90 11.55
N ARG A 25 2.68 -6.98 12.50
CA ARG A 25 2.75 -5.52 12.33
C ARG A 25 4.02 -5.00 11.63
N ASP A 26 4.75 -5.89 10.97
CA ASP A 26 6.03 -5.67 10.30
C ASP A 26 6.01 -6.36 8.92
N GLU A 27 5.02 -6.02 8.09
CA GLU A 27 5.09 -6.35 6.67
C GLU A 27 6.12 -5.40 6.04
N SER A 28 7.39 -5.81 6.05
CA SER A 28 8.42 -5.11 5.28
C SER A 28 8.07 -5.16 3.79
N PRO A 29 8.29 -4.09 3.01
CA PRO A 29 8.09 -4.05 1.57
C PRO A 29 8.82 -5.21 0.91
N VAL A 30 10.05 -5.54 1.35
CA VAL A 30 10.82 -6.68 0.82
C VAL A 30 10.06 -8.00 1.00
N ARG A 31 9.37 -8.20 2.12
CA ARG A 31 8.58 -9.41 2.36
C ARG A 31 7.31 -9.44 1.53
N LEU A 32 6.62 -8.31 1.40
CA LEU A 32 5.46 -8.16 0.53
C LEU A 32 5.86 -8.47 -0.91
N LEU A 33 6.91 -7.84 -1.41
CA LEU A 33 7.44 -8.04 -2.77
C LEU A 33 7.86 -9.48 -3.03
N GLN A 34 8.55 -10.12 -2.08
CA GLN A 34 8.88 -11.55 -2.16
C GLN A 34 7.62 -12.43 -2.25
N ARG A 35 6.59 -12.09 -1.47
CA ARG A 35 5.31 -12.81 -1.50
C ARG A 35 4.64 -12.64 -2.86
N LEU A 36 4.49 -11.40 -3.34
CA LEU A 36 3.91 -11.10 -4.65
C LEU A 36 4.62 -11.85 -5.77
N ALA A 37 5.95 -11.83 -5.80
CA ALA A 37 6.75 -12.53 -6.81
C ALA A 37 6.54 -14.06 -6.82
N SER A 38 6.15 -14.65 -5.68
CA SER A 38 5.88 -16.09 -5.57
C SER A 38 4.45 -16.51 -5.93
N LEU A 39 3.54 -15.55 -6.08
CA LEU A 39 2.12 -15.80 -6.26
C LEU A 39 1.69 -15.75 -7.74
N PRO A 40 0.62 -16.48 -8.11
CA PRO A 40 -0.04 -16.29 -9.40
C PRO A 40 -0.55 -14.86 -9.56
N ALA A 41 -0.54 -14.34 -10.79
CA ALA A 41 -0.91 -12.95 -11.11
C ALA A 41 -2.23 -12.47 -10.46
N GLY A 42 -3.29 -13.30 -10.48
CA GLY A 42 -4.58 -12.93 -9.88
C GLY A 42 -4.54 -12.78 -8.36
N THR A 43 -3.70 -13.54 -7.67
CA THR A 43 -3.55 -13.50 -6.20
C THR A 43 -2.62 -12.39 -5.76
N GLN A 44 -1.76 -11.87 -6.65
CA GLN A 44 -0.86 -10.76 -6.34
C GLN A 44 -1.62 -9.48 -6.02
N VAL A 45 -2.66 -9.16 -6.80
CA VAL A 45 -3.47 -7.95 -6.59
C VAL A 45 -4.18 -8.01 -5.24
N GLU A 46 -4.83 -9.14 -4.93
CA GLU A 46 -5.49 -9.37 -3.63
C GLU A 46 -4.50 -9.27 -2.47
N THR A 47 -3.32 -9.90 -2.60
CA THR A 47 -2.28 -9.85 -1.56
C THR A 47 -1.74 -8.44 -1.35
N LEU A 48 -1.56 -7.66 -2.44
CA LEU A 48 -1.15 -6.26 -2.34
C LEU A 48 -2.20 -5.47 -1.56
N SER A 49 -3.47 -5.55 -1.94
CA SER A 49 -4.58 -4.87 -1.26
C SER A 49 -4.68 -5.20 0.22
N GLU A 50 -4.52 -6.47 0.60
CA GLU A 50 -4.61 -6.90 1.99
C GLU A 50 -3.47 -6.38 2.88
N HIS A 51 -2.27 -6.23 2.31
CA HIS A 51 -1.05 -6.03 3.09
C HIS A 51 -0.36 -4.67 2.89
N ILE A 52 -0.73 -3.90 1.86
CA ILE A 52 -0.12 -2.60 1.60
C ILE A 52 -0.29 -1.64 2.77
N TYR A 53 -1.37 -1.80 3.55
CA TYR A 53 -1.63 -1.01 4.74
C TYR A 53 -0.58 -1.15 5.82
N ASP A 54 0.08 -2.30 5.90
CA ASP A 54 1.15 -2.59 6.86
C ASP A 54 2.52 -2.07 6.38
N VAL A 55 2.64 -1.62 5.13
CA VAL A 55 3.87 -1.04 4.58
C VAL A 55 4.03 0.41 5.08
N PRO A 56 5.19 0.76 5.66
CA PRO A 56 5.52 2.13 6.04
C PRO A 56 5.46 3.12 4.88
N ASP A 57 5.05 4.35 5.17
CA ASP A 57 4.85 5.40 4.17
C ASP A 57 6.13 5.73 3.38
N ASP A 58 7.29 5.74 4.03
CA ASP A 58 8.61 5.97 3.44
C ASP A 58 9.09 4.80 2.56
N GLU A 59 8.42 3.65 2.66
CA GLU A 59 8.75 2.43 1.93
C GLU A 59 7.80 2.13 0.76
N LEU A 60 6.69 2.87 0.63
CA LEU A 60 5.72 2.69 -0.47
C LEU A 60 6.33 2.94 -1.86
N GLY A 61 7.34 3.81 -1.94
CA GLY A 61 8.09 4.03 -3.19
C GLY A 61 8.74 2.75 -3.72
N LEU A 62 9.26 1.89 -2.83
CA LEU A 62 9.87 0.60 -3.21
C LEU A 62 8.83 -0.37 -3.79
N VAL A 63 7.60 -0.31 -3.28
CA VAL A 63 6.49 -1.13 -3.80
C VAL A 63 6.16 -0.68 -5.22
N LEU A 64 6.05 0.63 -5.45
CA LEU A 64 5.80 1.18 -6.79
C LEU A 64 6.91 0.83 -7.78
N GLU A 65 8.18 0.97 -7.38
CA GLU A 65 9.33 0.58 -8.20
C GLU A 65 9.25 -0.90 -8.61
N SER A 66 8.94 -1.78 -7.66
CA SER A 66 8.79 -3.21 -7.97
C SER A 66 7.61 -3.52 -8.88
N ILE A 67 6.51 -2.76 -8.81
CA ILE A 67 5.39 -2.89 -9.75
C ILE A 67 5.84 -2.41 -11.14
N ALA A 68 6.57 -1.30 -11.22
CA ALA A 68 7.10 -0.77 -12.47
C ALA A 68 8.08 -1.73 -13.16
N ASP A 69 8.79 -2.57 -12.42
CA ASP A 69 9.73 -3.56 -12.95
C ASP A 69 9.07 -4.87 -13.45
N HIS A 70 7.78 -5.08 -13.24
CA HIS A 70 7.11 -6.33 -13.58
C HIS A 70 7.09 -6.60 -15.10
N GLU A 71 7.27 -7.82 -15.58
CA GLU A 71 7.30 -8.04 -17.06
C GLU A 71 5.93 -8.02 -17.74
N ASN A 72 4.84 -8.17 -16.98
CA ASN A 72 3.48 -8.31 -17.52
C ASN A 72 2.71 -6.98 -17.43
N PRO A 73 2.44 -6.28 -18.55
CA PRO A 73 1.78 -4.98 -18.53
C PRO A 73 0.38 -4.99 -17.93
N ALA A 74 -0.42 -6.04 -18.19
CA ALA A 74 -1.77 -6.14 -17.65
C ALA A 74 -1.76 -6.34 -16.12
N LEU A 75 -0.75 -7.04 -15.60
CA LEU A 75 -0.56 -7.19 -14.17
C LEU A 75 -0.04 -5.89 -13.54
N LYS A 76 0.88 -5.16 -14.19
CA LYS A 76 1.31 -3.84 -13.72
C LYS A 76 0.12 -2.91 -13.55
N GLU A 77 -0.72 -2.81 -14.58
CA GLU A 77 -1.90 -1.95 -14.56
C GLU A 77 -2.82 -2.30 -13.38
N ALA A 78 -3.09 -3.58 -13.15
CA ALA A 78 -3.91 -4.03 -12.04
C ALA A 78 -3.29 -3.72 -10.67
N LEU A 79 -1.97 -3.89 -10.52
CA LEU A 79 -1.24 -3.57 -9.29
C LEU A 79 -1.17 -2.06 -9.04
N LEU A 80 -0.98 -1.24 -10.08
CA LEU A 80 -1.00 0.22 -9.98
C LEU A 80 -2.39 0.73 -9.58
N THR A 81 -3.45 0.11 -10.12
CA THR A 81 -4.83 0.42 -9.75
C THR A 81 -5.09 0.06 -8.29
N ALA A 82 -4.70 -1.13 -7.85
CA ALA A 82 -4.81 -1.51 -6.45
C ALA A 82 -4.02 -0.56 -5.55
N LEU A 83 -2.76 -0.25 -5.88
CA LEU A 83 -1.97 0.72 -5.12
C LEU A 83 -2.67 2.08 -5.02
N TYR A 84 -3.22 2.60 -6.12
CA TYR A 84 -4.02 3.83 -6.11
C TYR A 84 -5.18 3.74 -5.10
N GLU A 85 -6.01 2.71 -5.19
CA GLU A 85 -7.20 2.54 -4.33
C GLU A 85 -6.83 2.50 -2.85
N GLU A 86 -5.78 1.78 -2.48
CA GLU A 86 -5.39 1.62 -1.08
C GLU A 86 -4.64 2.85 -0.53
N THR A 87 -4.04 3.69 -1.40
CA THR A 87 -3.38 4.93 -0.96
C THR A 87 -4.33 6.04 -0.54
N GLY A 88 -5.63 5.89 -0.83
CA GLY A 88 -6.65 6.88 -0.48
C GLY A 88 -6.77 7.21 1.01
N ILE A 89 -6.35 6.29 1.90
CA ILE A 89 -6.38 6.54 3.36
C ILE A 89 -5.07 7.11 3.91
N ARG A 90 -4.03 7.23 3.08
CA ARG A 90 -2.72 7.71 3.51
C ARG A 90 -2.73 9.23 3.70
N PRO A 91 -1.90 9.78 4.61
CA PRO A 91 -1.77 11.22 4.77
C PRO A 91 -1.32 11.90 3.47
N PRO A 92 -1.69 13.18 3.23
CA PRO A 92 -1.33 13.90 2.01
C PRO A 92 0.17 13.91 1.70
N ILE A 93 1.02 14.03 2.72
CA ILE A 93 2.49 14.02 2.59
C ILE A 93 3.02 12.77 1.90
N THR A 94 2.33 11.64 2.05
CA THR A 94 2.67 10.35 1.44
C THR A 94 1.87 10.14 0.16
N ARG A 95 0.55 10.41 0.22
CA ARG A 95 -0.39 10.16 -0.87
C ARG A 95 -0.05 10.98 -2.12
N LEU A 96 0.09 12.30 -2.00
CA LEU A 96 0.20 13.17 -3.19
C LEU A 96 1.44 12.88 -4.04
N PRO A 97 2.66 12.74 -3.47
CA PRO A 97 3.82 12.34 -4.26
C PRO A 97 3.65 10.97 -4.91
N LEU A 98 3.06 10.01 -4.19
CA LEU A 98 2.85 8.66 -4.70
C LEU A 98 1.85 8.64 -5.86
N LEU A 99 0.75 9.39 -5.77
CA LEU A 99 -0.22 9.58 -6.85
C LEU A 99 0.47 10.12 -8.11
N LEU A 100 1.31 11.15 -7.97
CA LEU A 100 2.06 11.71 -9.10
C LEU A 100 2.96 10.66 -9.76
N GLU A 101 3.66 9.86 -8.97
CA GLU A 101 4.53 8.79 -9.49
C GLU A 101 3.75 7.66 -10.16
N ILE A 102 2.57 7.30 -9.66
CA ILE A 102 1.66 6.35 -10.34
C ILE A 102 1.23 6.95 -11.70
N ALA A 103 0.77 8.20 -11.75
CA ALA A 103 0.33 8.84 -12.99
C ALA A 103 1.46 8.99 -14.05
N ARG A 104 2.72 8.98 -13.59
CA ARG A 104 3.92 9.07 -14.44
C ARG A 104 4.30 7.73 -15.07
N GLN A 105 3.87 6.59 -14.51
CA GLN A 105 4.19 5.28 -15.09
C GLN A 105 3.58 5.14 -16.50
N PRO A 106 4.34 4.63 -17.49
CA PRO A 106 3.85 4.48 -18.85
C PRO A 106 2.75 3.42 -18.98
N GLU A 107 2.68 2.46 -18.06
CA GLU A 107 1.65 1.42 -18.01
C GLU A 107 0.40 1.83 -17.22
N THR A 108 0.36 3.04 -16.66
CA THR A 108 -0.87 3.55 -16.03
C THR A 108 -1.93 3.79 -17.09
N GLU A 109 -3.07 3.14 -16.91
CA GLU A 109 -4.22 3.26 -17.81
C GLU A 109 -4.72 4.71 -17.88
N ALA A 110 -5.21 5.13 -19.04
CA ALA A 110 -5.52 6.52 -19.32
C ALA A 110 -6.62 7.07 -18.40
N SER A 111 -7.62 6.27 -18.06
CA SER A 111 -8.70 6.67 -17.14
C SER A 111 -8.21 6.76 -15.69
N LEU A 112 -7.36 5.84 -15.23
CA LEU A 112 -6.70 5.94 -13.92
C LEU A 112 -5.84 7.19 -13.84
N LYS A 113 -5.01 7.44 -14.86
CA LYS A 113 -4.20 8.65 -14.96
C LYS A 113 -5.06 9.91 -14.90
N ALA A 114 -6.13 9.99 -15.70
CA ALA A 114 -7.03 11.14 -15.69
C ALA A 114 -7.69 11.35 -14.31
N THR A 115 -8.05 10.26 -13.62
CA THR A 115 -8.61 10.29 -12.27
C THR A 115 -7.59 10.87 -11.28
N ILE A 116 -6.36 10.37 -11.30
CA ILE A 116 -5.28 10.89 -10.46
C ILE A 116 -5.02 12.38 -10.74
N MET A 117 -4.93 12.78 -12.01
CA MET A 117 -4.68 14.19 -12.34
C MET A 117 -5.82 15.12 -11.88
N ALA A 118 -7.07 14.66 -11.97
CA ALA A 118 -8.23 15.41 -11.46
C ALA A 118 -8.20 15.53 -9.93
N GLU A 119 -7.81 14.46 -9.24
CA GLU A 119 -7.66 14.43 -7.78
C GLU A 119 -6.55 15.39 -7.33
N LEU A 120 -5.37 15.33 -7.96
CA LEU A 120 -4.26 16.26 -7.71
C LEU A 120 -4.69 17.70 -7.99
N GLY A 121 -5.39 17.96 -9.09
CA GLY A 121 -5.85 19.32 -9.41
C GLY A 121 -6.86 19.87 -8.42
N SER A 122 -7.74 19.02 -7.91
CA SER A 122 -8.70 19.38 -6.85
C SER A 122 -8.00 19.69 -5.53
N GLU A 123 -7.04 18.86 -5.11
CA GLU A 123 -6.31 19.04 -3.84
C GLU A 123 -5.41 20.27 -3.86
N LEU A 124 -4.66 20.47 -4.95
CA LEU A 124 -3.73 21.58 -5.12
C LEU A 124 -4.42 22.88 -5.55
N GLN A 125 -5.72 22.82 -5.90
CA GLN A 125 -6.50 23.94 -6.45
C GLN A 125 -5.85 24.56 -7.69
N ALA A 126 -5.18 23.75 -8.50
CA ALA A 126 -4.41 24.18 -9.65
C ALA A 126 -4.38 23.11 -10.75
N GLU A 127 -4.22 23.53 -12.01
CA GLU A 127 -4.03 22.63 -13.14
C GLU A 127 -2.69 22.94 -13.82
N HIS A 128 -1.75 21.99 -13.77
CA HIS A 128 -0.39 22.16 -14.33
C HIS A 128 -0.20 21.45 -15.67
N GLY A 129 -1.29 21.06 -16.33
CA GLY A 129 -1.27 20.40 -17.64
C GLY A 129 -0.41 19.13 -17.62
N THR A 130 0.52 19.02 -18.59
CA THR A 130 1.39 17.85 -18.76
C THR A 130 2.78 18.01 -18.15
N SER A 131 3.03 19.07 -17.37
CA SER A 131 4.34 19.36 -16.80
C SER A 131 4.52 18.65 -15.46
N TRP A 132 5.26 17.54 -15.45
CA TRP A 132 5.52 16.77 -14.22
C TRP A 132 6.27 17.58 -13.16
N ALA A 133 7.19 18.46 -13.59
CA ALA A 133 7.96 19.30 -12.68
C ALA A 133 7.06 20.33 -11.97
N ASP A 134 6.09 20.91 -12.70
CA ASP A 134 5.17 21.89 -12.11
C ASP A 134 4.22 21.21 -11.12
N TRP A 135 3.74 20.00 -11.43
CA TRP A 135 2.98 19.19 -10.47
C TRP A 135 3.79 18.86 -9.22
N ALA A 136 5.04 18.42 -9.37
CA ALA A 136 5.91 18.11 -8.23
C ALA A 136 6.14 19.34 -7.35
N LEU A 137 6.46 20.49 -7.94
CA LEU A 137 6.65 21.74 -7.21
C LEU A 137 5.37 22.16 -6.46
N ALA A 138 4.21 22.08 -7.11
CA ALA A 138 2.94 22.43 -6.48
C ALA A 138 2.61 21.52 -5.28
N ILE A 139 2.93 20.22 -5.37
CA ILE A 139 2.79 19.30 -4.23
C ILE A 139 3.71 19.73 -3.09
N GLU A 140 4.98 20.04 -3.37
CA GLU A 140 5.93 20.48 -2.33
C GLU A 140 5.48 21.78 -1.66
N GLU A 141 5.02 22.76 -2.44
CA GLU A 141 4.49 24.03 -1.93
C GLU A 141 3.23 23.82 -1.08
N HIS A 142 2.31 22.96 -1.54
CA HIS A 142 1.10 22.62 -0.81
C HIS A 142 1.45 21.97 0.54
N LEU A 143 2.29 20.94 0.54
CA LEU A 143 2.71 20.24 1.75
C LEU A 143 3.48 21.15 2.72
N ALA A 144 4.29 22.07 2.22
CA ALA A 144 4.95 23.07 3.06
C ALA A 144 3.94 23.97 3.80
N GLN A 145 2.83 24.32 3.14
CA GLN A 145 1.78 25.17 3.70
C GLN A 145 0.84 24.43 4.65
N THR A 146 0.49 23.18 4.33
CA THR A 146 -0.55 22.41 5.06
C THR A 146 0.03 21.52 6.16
N GLU A 147 1.18 20.90 5.91
CA GLU A 147 1.84 19.96 6.85
C GLU A 147 2.98 20.61 7.64
N GLY A 148 3.26 21.90 7.40
CA GLY A 148 4.31 22.64 8.10
C GLY A 148 5.72 22.25 7.69
N LEU A 149 5.89 21.71 6.46
CA LEU A 149 7.20 21.35 5.91
C LEU A 149 7.96 22.62 5.48
N ILE A 150 8.51 23.36 6.44
CA ILE A 150 9.36 24.51 6.17
C ILE A 150 10.70 23.99 5.62
N ARG A 151 10.98 24.25 4.34
CA ARG A 151 12.31 24.10 3.77
C ARG A 151 13.30 24.97 4.56
N VAL A 152 14.29 24.35 5.17
CA VAL A 152 15.48 25.07 5.64
C VAL A 152 16.35 25.29 4.40
N GLU A 153 16.45 26.54 3.95
CA GLU A 153 17.35 26.97 2.89
C GLU A 153 18.83 26.72 3.24
#